data_AF-A0A3D5YWT2-F1
#
_entry.id   AF-A0A3D5YWT2-F1
#
_cell.length_a   1.000
_cell.length_b   1.000
_cell.length_c   1.000
_cell.angle_alpha   90.00
_cell.angle_beta   90.00
_cell.angle_gamma   90.00
#
_symmetry.space_group_name_H-M   'P 1'
#
loop_
_entity.id
_entity.type
_entity.pdbx_description
1 polymer ?
#
loop_
_entity_poly.entity_id
_entity_poly.type
_entity_poly.pdbx_seq_one_letter_code
_entity_poly.pdbx_strand_id
1 'polypeptide(L)' 'MSLKFKIIFYNLMFFLILFDVLYLIVWIFSIEMNPIKALLVAGITALIMPWAKATNLQQGRKVAIRSYMIDIYRKYQKK' A
#
# COMPACT_ATOMS: atom_id res chain seq x y z
N MET A 1 2.08 -18.64 13.97
CA MET A 1 1.42 -17.55 13.22
C MET A 1 1.38 -17.89 11.74
N SER A 2 0.19 -17.91 11.10
CA SER A 2 0.04 -18.32 9.70
C SER A 2 0.74 -17.33 8.76
N LEU A 3 1.26 -17.81 7.61
CA LEU A 3 1.91 -16.95 6.62
C LEU A 3 0.99 -15.82 6.14
N LYS A 4 -0.32 -16.11 6.03
CA LYS A 4 -1.35 -15.13 5.68
C LYS A 4 -1.40 -13.97 6.68
N PHE A 5 -1.39 -14.27 7.97
CA PHE A 5 -1.45 -13.25 9.01
C PHE A 5 -0.16 -12.41 9.08
N LYS A 6 1.02 -13.03 8.86
CA LYS A 6 2.30 -12.29 8.76
C LYS A 6 2.29 -11.28 7.60
N ILE A 7 1.75 -11.66 6.45
CA ILE A 7 1.65 -10.79 5.27
C ILE A 7 0.69 -9.62 5.54
N ILE A 8 -0.48 -9.89 6.12
CA ILE A 8 -1.45 -8.85 6.47
C ILE A 8 -0.84 -7.86 7.48
N PHE A 9 -0.18 -8.39 8.52
CA PHE A 9 0.46 -7.56 9.54
C PHE A 9 1.57 -6.67 8.95
N TYR A 10 2.42 -7.23 8.08
CA TYR A 10 3.46 -6.47 7.38
C TYR A 10 2.86 -5.34 6.53
N ASN A 11 1.83 -5.64 5.73
CA ASN A 11 1.16 -4.64 4.90
C ASN A 11 0.51 -3.54 5.75
N LEU A 12 -0.14 -3.90 6.85
CA LEU A 12 -0.78 -2.93 7.75
C LEU A 12 0.26 -2.04 8.44
N MET A 13 1.36 -2.61 8.91
CA MET A 13 2.43 -1.86 9.55
C MET A 13 3.07 -0.88 8.55
N PHE A 14 3.35 -1.34 7.32
CA PHE A 14 3.92 -0.51 6.27
C PHE A 14 2.95 0.58 5.80
N PHE A 15 1.66 0.27 5.71
CA PHE A 15 0.59 1.24 5.42
C PHE A 15 0.55 2.34 6.46
N LEU A 16 0.54 1.99 7.75
CA LEU A 16 0.46 2.97 8.83
C LEU A 16 1.66 3.92 8.81
N ILE A 17 2.87 3.41 8.62
CA ILE A 17 4.09 4.23 8.54
C ILE A 17 4.01 5.21 7.36
N LEU A 18 3.67 4.70 6.16
CA LEU A 18 3.56 5.54 4.96
C LEU A 18 2.43 6.57 5.07
N PHE A 19 1.29 6.15 5.64
CA PHE A 19 0.15 7.02 5.84
C PHE A 19 0.50 8.17 6.79
N ASP A 20 1.19 7.88 7.89
CA ASP A 20 1.56 8.89 8.88
C ASP A 20 2.53 9.93 8.29
N VAL A 21 3.54 9.49 7.54
CA VAL A 21 4.47 10.39 6.82
C VAL A 21 3.72 11.28 5.83
N LEU A 22 2.84 10.71 5.01
CA LEU A 22 2.08 11.48 4.02
C LEU A 22 1.04 12.40 4.67
N TYR A 23 0.42 11.95 5.76
CA TYR A 23 -0.52 12.74 6.54
C TYR A 23 0.17 13.97 7.15
N LEU A 24 1.36 13.81 7.75
CA LEU A 24 2.17 14.92 8.26
C LEU A 24 2.56 15.90 7.16
N ILE A 25 2.96 15.41 5.98
CA ILE A 25 3.27 16.27 4.82
C ILE A 25 2.05 17.09 4.44
N VAL A 26 0.89 16.46 4.24
CA VAL A 26 -0.35 17.16 3.86
C VAL A 26 -0.79 18.13 4.97
N TRP A 27 -0.57 17.78 6.24
CA TRP A 27 -0.88 18.64 7.37
C TRP A 27 -0.04 19.92 7.35
N ILE A 28 1.28 19.80 7.14
CA ILE A 28 2.20 20.96 7.06
C ILE A 28 1.79 21.91 5.92
N PHE A 29 1.32 21.37 4.79
CA PHE A 29 0.90 22.16 3.63
C PHE A 29 -0.56 22.64 3.68
N SER A 30 -1.38 22.21 4.65
CA SER A 30 -2.78 22.63 4.77
C SER A 30 -3.02 23.46 6.03
N ILE A 31 -3.56 24.67 5.83
CA ILE A 31 -4.03 25.56 6.91
C ILE A 31 -5.10 24.86 7.77
N GLU A 32 -5.92 23.99 7.17
CA GLU A 32 -6.90 23.15 7.87
C GLU A 32 -6.99 21.74 7.27
N MET A 33 -6.96 20.74 8.15
CA MET A 33 -7.13 19.33 7.80
C MET A 33 -8.61 18.96 7.80
N ASN A 34 -9.18 18.73 6.61
CA ASN A 34 -10.53 18.22 6.44
C ASN A 34 -10.49 16.68 6.34
N PRO A 35 -11.43 15.93 6.95
CA PRO A 35 -11.53 14.48 6.82
C PRO A 35 -11.50 13.96 5.37
N ILE A 36 -11.99 14.75 4.40
CA ILE A 36 -11.93 14.41 2.96
C ILE A 36 -10.48 14.35 2.46
N LYS A 37 -9.62 15.30 2.89
CA LYS A 37 -8.20 15.32 2.51
C LYS A 37 -7.48 14.10 3.09
N ALA A 38 -7.77 13.74 4.34
CA ALA A 38 -7.21 12.55 4.97
C ALA A 38 -7.61 11.27 4.24
N LEU A 39 -8.87 11.17 3.78
CA LEU A 39 -9.35 10.04 2.97
C LEU A 39 -8.59 9.94 1.63
N LEU A 40 -8.35 11.07 0.96
CA LEU A 40 -7.57 11.10 -0.29
C LEU A 40 -6.11 10.67 -0.06
N VAL A 41 -5.49 11.14 1.01
CA VAL A 41 -4.12 10.74 1.39
C VAL A 41 -4.07 9.23 1.67
N ALA A 42 -5.03 8.68 2.41
CA ALA A 42 -5.13 7.25 2.66
C ALA A 42 -5.28 6.44 1.36
N GLY A 43 -6.13 6.91 0.43
CA GLY A 43 -6.35 6.26 -0.87
C GLY A 43 -5.10 6.26 -1.76
N ILE A 44 -4.41 7.40 -1.85
CA ILE A 44 -3.16 7.53 -2.60
C ILE A 44 -2.07 6.65 -1.97
N THR A 45 -1.97 6.65 -0.65
CA THR A 45 -1.02 5.81 0.09
C THR A 45 -1.25 4.32 -0.20
N ALA A 46 -2.50 3.87 -0.12
CA ALA A 46 -2.86 2.48 -0.40
C ALA A 46 -2.53 2.08 -1.86
N LEU A 47 -2.63 3.00 -2.81
CA LEU A 47 -2.32 2.73 -4.22
C LEU A 47 -0.81 2.62 -4.48
N ILE A 48 -0.03 3.52 -3.88
CA ILE A 48 1.42 3.63 -4.11
C ILE A 48 2.18 2.56 -3.31
N MET A 49 1.69 2.20 -2.11
CA MET A 49 2.46 1.34 -1.24
C MET A 49 2.76 -0.02 -1.88
N PRO A 50 3.95 -0.59 -1.63
CA PRO A 50 4.27 -1.94 -2.04
C PRO A 50 3.49 -2.95 -1.19
N TRP A 51 2.61 -3.74 -1.81
CA TRP A 51 1.85 -4.77 -1.11
C TRP A 51 2.61 -6.09 -1.15
N ALA A 52 2.81 -6.71 0.01
CA ALA A 52 3.22 -8.09 0.10
C ALA A 52 2.04 -9.00 -0.23
N LYS A 53 2.24 -9.93 -1.17
CA LYS A 53 1.26 -10.95 -1.55
C LYS A 53 1.92 -12.32 -1.59
N ALA A 54 1.23 -13.34 -1.10
CA ALA A 54 1.69 -14.72 -1.23
C ALA A 54 1.66 -15.11 -2.72
N THR A 55 2.77 -15.62 -3.24
CA THR A 55 2.85 -16.16 -4.60
C THR A 55 3.12 -17.66 -4.56
N ASN A 56 2.43 -18.41 -5.43
CA ASN A 56 2.68 -19.83 -5.66
C ASN A 56 3.62 -19.96 -6.85
N LEU A 57 4.92 -19.76 -6.62
CA LEU A 57 5.95 -20.17 -7.57
C LEU A 57 6.23 -21.67 -7.39
N GLN A 58 6.59 -22.36 -8.46
CA GLN A 58 6.79 -23.81 -8.51
C GLN A 58 7.81 -24.35 -7.48
N GLN A 59 8.65 -23.51 -6.88
CA GLN A 59 9.65 -23.86 -5.86
C GLN A 59 9.37 -23.19 -4.49
N GLY A 60 8.14 -23.30 -3.99
CA GLY A 60 7.78 -22.99 -2.60
C GLY A 60 7.02 -21.68 -2.36
N ARG A 61 6.45 -21.55 -1.14
CA ARG A 61 5.71 -20.36 -0.68
C ARG A 61 6.64 -19.15 -0.57
N LYS A 62 6.73 -18.35 -1.63
CA LYS A 62 7.46 -17.07 -1.65
C LYS A 62 6.48 -15.91 -1.46
N VAL A 63 6.97 -14.80 -0.91
CA VAL A 63 6.22 -13.55 -0.80
C VAL A 63 6.72 -12.63 -1.89
N ALA A 64 5.83 -12.13 -2.75
CA ALA A 64 6.14 -11.12 -3.74
C ALA A 64 5.71 -9.75 -3.19
N ILE A 65 6.58 -8.75 -3.33
CA ILE A 65 6.28 -7.36 -2.99
C ILE A 65 5.95 -6.63 -4.29
N ARG A 66 4.73 -6.10 -4.41
CA ARG A 66 4.29 -5.42 -5.63
C ARG A 66 3.29 -4.32 -5.30
N SER A 67 3.45 -3.14 -5.88
CA SER A 67 2.45 -2.08 -5.72
C SER A 67 1.25 -2.33 -6.65
N TYR A 68 0.05 -1.99 -6.17
CA TYR A 68 -1.18 -2.09 -6.98
C TYR A 68 -1.10 -1.22 -8.22
N MET A 69 -0.42 -0.07 -8.14
CA MET A 69 -0.17 0.81 -9.29
C MET A 69 0.55 0.09 -10.44
N ILE A 70 1.54 -0.76 -10.14
CA ILE A 70 2.26 -1.54 -11.17
C ILE A 70 1.35 -2.60 -11.81
N ASP A 71 0.49 -3.24 -11.01
CA ASP A 71 -0.46 -4.22 -11.53
C ASP A 71 -1.53 -3.57 -12.41
N ILE A 72 -2.03 -2.40 -12.01
CA ILE A 72 -2.95 -1.58 -12.82
C ILE A 72 -2.27 -1.15 -14.12
N TYR A 73 -1.08 -0.55 -14.04
CA TYR A 73 -0.33 -0.10 -15.20
C TYR A 73 -0.12 -1.23 -16.22
N ARG A 74 0.35 -2.41 -15.77
CA ARG A 74 0.52 -3.58 -16.65
C ARG A 74 -0.80 -4.10 -17.24
N LYS A 75 -1.92 -3.98 -16.52
CA LYS A 75 -3.24 -4.40 -17.02
C LYS A 75 -3.73 -3.48 -18.13
N TYR A 76 -3.47 -2.18 -18.03
CA TYR A 76 -3.85 -1.19 -19.05
C TYR A 76 -2.88 -1.14 -20.24
N GLN A 77 -1.59 -1.44 -20.03
CA GLN A 77 -0.57 -1.43 -21.10
C GLN A 77 -0.57 -2.69 -21.99
N LYS A 78 -1.27 -3.77 -21.58
CA LYS A 78 -1.46 -5.00 -22.37
C LYS A 78 -2.70 -4.96 -23.28
N LYS A 79 -3.36 -3.81 -23.38
CA LYS A 79 -4.34 -3.49 -24.42
C LYS A 79 -3.66 -2.71 -25.53
#